data_AF-A0A2N2LDI3-F1
#
_entry.id   AF-A0A2N2LDI3-F1
#
_cell.length_a   1.000
_cell.length_b   1.000
_cell.length_c   1.000
_cell.angle_alpha   90.00
_cell.angle_beta   90.00
_cell.angle_gamma   90.00
#
_symmetry.space_group_name_H-M   'P 1'
#
loop_
_entity.id
_entity.type
_entity.pdbx_description
1 polymer ?
#
loop_
_entity_poly.entity_id
_entity_poly.type
_entity_poly.pdbx_seq_one_letter_code
_entity_poly.pdbx_strand_id
1 'polypeptide(L)'
;MADTATADPTSVTLGFEDFYILSSGGVDAFAINWTEHDTEPPYYITVDGRRFAFNGLTFLVKGHGAPLPGWVREEEAAGHLVLFVERGPRLMCYVHDPAAVEDDEEE
;
A
#
# COMPACT_ATOMS: atom_id res chain seq x y z
N MET A 1 9.78 7.07 33.18
CA MET A 1 9.11 8.04 32.29
C MET A 1 8.37 7.19 31.27
N ALA A 2 7.05 7.31 31.19
CA ALA A 2 6.27 6.52 30.25
C ALA A 2 6.37 7.22 28.89
N ASP A 3 7.17 6.64 28.01
CA ASP A 3 7.24 7.05 26.62
C ASP A 3 5.87 6.75 26.00
N THR A 4 5.11 7.80 25.73
CA THR A 4 3.82 7.65 25.07
C THR A 4 4.14 7.67 23.59
N ALA A 5 4.57 6.52 23.06
CA ALA A 5 4.69 6.26 21.63
C ALA A 5 3.37 6.71 20.99
N THR A 6 3.40 7.91 20.42
CA THR A 6 2.24 8.49 19.77
C THR A 6 2.11 7.67 18.51
N ALA A 7 1.11 6.78 18.45
CA ALA A 7 0.82 6.00 17.26
C ALA A 7 0.79 6.96 16.08
N ASP A 8 1.79 6.86 15.20
CA ASP A 8 1.96 7.79 14.09
C ASP A 8 0.74 7.61 13.16
N PRO A 9 -0.15 8.61 13.04
CA PRO A 9 -1.38 8.45 12.28
C PRO A 9 -1.11 8.36 10.76
N THR A 10 0.15 8.52 10.35
CA THR A 10 0.57 8.45 8.94
C THR A 10 1.04 7.06 8.53
N SER A 11 1.10 6.11 9.47
CA SER A 11 1.61 4.76 9.22
C SER A 11 0.76 3.68 9.90
N VAL A 12 0.79 2.47 9.32
CA VAL A 12 0.18 1.28 9.91
C VAL A 12 1.03 0.06 9.61
N THR A 13 1.05 -0.90 10.53
CA THR A 13 1.64 -2.22 10.30
C THR A 13 0.52 -3.24 10.14
N LEU A 14 0.55 -4.03 9.06
CA LEU A 14 -0.47 -5.00 8.70
C LEU A 14 0.16 -6.35 8.39
N GLY A 15 -0.59 -7.43 8.62
CA GLY A 15 -0.20 -8.79 8.25
C GLY A 15 -0.73 -9.15 6.86
N PHE A 16 -0.15 -10.16 6.21
CA PHE A 16 -0.64 -10.67 4.92
C PHE A 16 -2.11 -11.14 4.96
N GLU A 17 -2.63 -11.46 6.14
CA GLU A 17 -4.04 -11.84 6.35
C GLU A 17 -5.04 -10.69 6.15
N ASP A 18 -4.59 -9.43 6.23
CA ASP A 18 -5.42 -8.25 6.01
C ASP A 18 -5.65 -7.97 4.51
N PHE A 19 -4.98 -8.73 3.63
CA PHE A 19 -4.98 -8.50 2.20
C PHE A 19 -5.88 -9.48 1.44
N TYR A 20 -6.43 -8.98 0.34
CA TYR A 20 -7.02 -9.80 -0.71
C TYR A 20 -6.20 -9.67 -2.01
N ILE A 21 -6.38 -10.61 -2.93
CA ILE A 21 -5.75 -10.57 -4.25
C ILE A 21 -6.65 -9.81 -5.23
N LEU A 22 -6.15 -8.69 -5.75
CA LEU A 22 -6.75 -7.95 -6.85
C LEU A 22 -6.20 -8.50 -8.18
N SER A 23 -7.03 -9.26 -8.89
CA SER A 23 -6.70 -9.78 -10.22
C SER A 23 -7.32 -8.92 -11.32
N SER A 24 -6.51 -8.41 -12.25
CA SER A 24 -6.99 -7.62 -13.38
C SER A 24 -6.07 -7.72 -14.57
N GLY A 25 -6.61 -7.95 -15.78
CA GLY A 25 -5.81 -7.94 -17.02
C GLY A 25 -4.57 -8.85 -17.01
N GLY A 26 -4.62 -9.96 -16.27
CA GLY A 26 -3.53 -10.94 -16.13
C GLY A 26 -2.40 -10.50 -15.21
N VAL A 27 -2.63 -9.56 -14.30
CA VAL A 27 -1.76 -9.28 -13.14
C VAL A 27 -2.52 -9.55 -11.84
N ASP A 28 -1.78 -9.95 -10.82
CA ASP A 28 -2.27 -10.16 -9.46
C ASP A 28 -1.49 -9.24 -8.53
N ALA A 29 -2.20 -8.49 -7.68
CA ALA A 29 -1.58 -7.61 -6.69
C ALA A 29 -2.28 -7.70 -5.34
N PHE A 30 -1.55 -7.43 -4.26
CA PHE A 30 -2.13 -7.35 -2.93
C PHE A 30 -2.92 -6.04 -2.76
N ALA A 31 -4.11 -6.15 -2.19
CA ALA A 31 -4.97 -5.02 -1.90
C ALA A 31 -5.60 -5.13 -0.50
N ILE A 32 -5.83 -3.99 0.14
CA ILE A 32 -6.54 -3.89 1.42
C ILE A 32 -7.82 -3.10 1.21
N ASN A 33 -8.91 -3.53 1.85
CA ASN A 33 -10.12 -2.74 1.89
C ASN A 33 -10.09 -1.75 3.06
N TRP A 34 -10.07 -0.45 2.74
CA TRP A 34 -10.12 0.66 3.71
C TRP A 34 -11.44 1.42 3.66
N THR A 35 -12.43 0.91 2.92
CA THR A 35 -13.71 1.60 2.69
C THR A 35 -14.54 1.72 3.96
N GLU A 36 -14.43 0.75 4.86
CA GLU A 36 -15.21 0.69 6.10
C GLU A 36 -14.53 1.43 7.27
N HIS A 37 -13.34 1.98 7.05
CA HIS A 37 -12.62 2.74 8.07
C HIS A 37 -13.08 4.19 8.09
N ASP A 38 -13.34 4.73 9.29
CA ASP A 38 -13.68 6.14 9.50
C ASP A 38 -12.49 7.09 9.27
N THR A 39 -11.27 6.54 9.19
CA THR A 39 -10.02 7.28 8.99
C THR A 39 -9.56 7.26 7.55
N GLU A 40 -8.70 8.21 7.20
CA GLU A 40 -8.02 8.20 5.92
C GLU A 40 -6.99 7.06 5.86
N PRO A 41 -6.75 6.46 4.68
CA PRO A 41 -5.63 5.55 4.51
C PRO A 41 -4.31 6.21 4.92
N PRO A 42 -3.44 5.50 5.63
CA PRO A 42 -2.14 6.02 6.04
C PRO A 42 -1.22 6.26 4.83
N TYR A 43 -0.25 7.15 4.96
CA TYR A 43 0.75 7.40 3.92
C TYR A 43 1.74 6.25 3.77
N TYR A 44 1.99 5.51 4.86
CA TYR A 44 2.90 4.38 4.90
C TYR A 44 2.20 3.12 5.41
N ILE A 45 2.51 1.99 4.78
CA ILE A 45 2.04 0.67 5.20
C ILE A 45 3.25 -0.23 5.34
N THR A 46 3.42 -0.83 6.51
CA THR A 46 4.47 -1.82 6.77
C THR A 46 3.86 -3.21 6.72
N VAL A 47 4.43 -4.10 5.92
CA VAL A 47 4.02 -5.51 5.80
C VAL A 47 5.26 -6.37 5.95
N ASP A 48 5.32 -7.19 7.00
CA ASP A 48 6.44 -8.11 7.24
C ASP A 48 7.82 -7.41 7.17
N GLY A 49 7.94 -6.26 7.86
CA GLY A 49 9.15 -5.43 7.88
C GLY A 49 9.40 -4.60 6.61
N ARG A 50 8.55 -4.71 5.58
CA ARG A 50 8.69 -3.94 4.34
C ARG A 50 7.77 -2.73 4.34
N ARG A 51 8.33 -1.54 4.19
CA ARG A 51 7.57 -0.29 4.11
C ARG A 51 7.15 0.00 2.67
N PHE A 52 5.88 0.37 2.51
CA PHE A 52 5.28 0.81 1.27
C PHE A 52 4.77 2.24 1.46
N ALA A 53 5.04 3.11 0.48
CA ALA A 53 4.61 4.50 0.52
C ALA A 53 3.54 4.76 -0.54
N PHE A 54 2.54 5.58 -0.19
CA PHE A 54 1.57 6.08 -1.16
C PHE A 54 2.30 6.93 -2.22
N ASN A 55 2.17 6.57 -3.49
CA ASN A 55 2.91 7.21 -4.58
C ASN A 55 2.14 8.38 -5.25
N GLY A 56 0.95 8.72 -4.77
CA GLY A 56 0.10 9.76 -5.34
C GLY A 56 -0.85 9.33 -6.46
N LEU A 57 -0.72 8.10 -6.98
CA LEU A 57 -1.56 7.58 -8.06
C LEU A 57 -2.81 6.88 -7.53
N THR A 58 -3.93 7.07 -8.23
CA THR A 58 -5.19 6.38 -7.93
C THR A 58 -5.88 5.87 -9.20
N PHE A 59 -6.47 4.68 -9.14
CA PHE A 59 -7.32 4.12 -10.19
C PHE A 59 -8.77 3.98 -9.71
N LEU A 60 -9.73 3.87 -10.64
CA LEU A 60 -11.12 3.57 -10.28
C LEU A 60 -11.33 2.06 -10.12
N VAL A 61 -11.89 1.62 -8.99
CA VAL A 61 -12.25 0.20 -8.74
C VAL A 61 -13.12 -0.36 -9.86
N LYS A 62 -14.01 0.45 -10.44
CA LYS A 62 -14.73 0.12 -11.67
C LYS A 62 -14.07 0.83 -12.85
N GLY A 63 -13.48 0.05 -13.76
CA GLY A 63 -12.80 0.58 -14.96
C GLY A 63 -11.27 0.62 -14.88
N HIS A 64 -10.65 0.14 -13.79
CA HIS A 64 -9.19 0.01 -13.67
C HIS A 64 -8.53 -0.90 -14.73
N GLY A 65 -9.31 -1.74 -15.42
CA GLY A 65 -8.78 -2.80 -16.29
C GLY A 65 -7.95 -2.35 -17.49
N ALA A 66 -7.95 -1.06 -17.86
CA ALA A 66 -7.13 -0.55 -18.96
C ALA A 66 -5.73 -0.03 -18.50
N PRO A 67 -5.61 0.87 -17.51
CA PRO A 67 -4.29 1.39 -17.11
C PRO A 67 -3.59 0.57 -16.01
N LEU A 68 -4.32 -0.07 -15.10
CA LEU A 68 -3.74 -0.72 -13.92
C LEU A 68 -2.76 -1.86 -14.29
N PRO A 69 -3.11 -2.78 -15.21
CA PRO A 69 -2.21 -3.89 -15.54
C PRO A 69 -0.93 -3.44 -16.27
N GLY A 70 -0.94 -2.27 -16.91
CA GLY A 70 0.26 -1.68 -17.52
C GLY A 70 1.19 -1.18 -16.42
N TRP A 71 0.65 -0.32 -15.56
CA TRP A 71 1.40 0.30 -14.48
C TRP A 71 2.02 -0.74 -13.52
N VAL A 72 1.26 -1.76 -13.09
CA VAL A 72 1.78 -2.83 -12.21
C VAL A 72 3.00 -3.51 -12.83
N ARG A 73 2.94 -3.86 -14.13
CA ARG A 73 4.07 -4.50 -14.82
C ARG A 73 5.29 -3.60 -14.93
N GLU A 74 5.09 -2.29 -15.10
CA GLU A 74 6.19 -1.32 -15.15
C GLU A 74 6.90 -1.22 -13.80
N GLU A 75 6.15 -1.15 -12.70
CA GLU A 75 6.71 -1.14 -11.34
C GLU A 75 7.43 -2.45 -11.02
N GLU A 76 6.83 -3.60 -11.35
CA GLU A 76 7.46 -4.91 -11.16
C GLU A 76 8.74 -5.05 -12.00
N ALA A 77 8.76 -4.54 -13.23
CA ALA A 77 9.94 -4.52 -14.08
C ALA A 77 11.05 -3.59 -13.54
N ALA A 78 10.68 -2.57 -12.77
CA ALA A 78 11.60 -1.72 -12.01
C ALA A 78 12.09 -2.37 -10.70
N GLY A 79 11.57 -3.56 -10.34
CA GLY A 79 11.92 -4.29 -9.13
C GLY A 79 11.13 -3.86 -7.89
N HIS A 80 10.06 -3.08 -8.08
CA HIS A 80 9.21 -2.65 -6.98
C HIS A 80 8.12 -3.69 -6.68
N LEU A 81 7.72 -3.73 -5.40
CA LEU A 81 6.50 -4.43 -5.00
C LEU A 81 5.36 -3.42 -4.90
N VAL A 82 4.21 -3.82 -5.41
CA VAL A 82 3.02 -2.96 -5.48
C VAL A 82 1.97 -3.46 -4.50
N LEU A 83 1.33 -2.49 -3.84
CA LEU A 83 0.23 -2.70 -2.91
C LEU A 83 -0.87 -1.69 -3.22
N PHE A 84 -2.12 -2.10 -3.05
CA PHE A 84 -3.26 -1.22 -3.25
C PHE A 84 -4.06 -1.03 -1.97
N VAL A 85 -4.61 0.17 -1.79
CA VAL A 85 -5.63 0.44 -0.79
C VAL A 85 -6.92 0.85 -1.47
N GLU A 86 -7.97 0.06 -1.28
CA GLU A 86 -9.30 0.39 -1.75
C GLU A 86 -10.01 1.34 -0.78
N ARG A 87 -10.42 2.52 -1.28
CA ARG A 87 -11.22 3.49 -0.54
C ARG A 87 -12.41 3.91 -1.40
N GLY A 88 -13.57 3.33 -1.14
CA GLY A 88 -14.79 3.56 -1.91
C GLY A 88 -14.58 3.22 -3.39
N PRO A 89 -14.74 4.17 -4.33
CA PRO A 89 -14.56 3.88 -5.75
C PRO A 89 -13.10 3.89 -6.23
N ARG A 90 -12.11 4.06 -5.33
CA ARG A 90 -10.70 4.27 -5.71
C ARG A 90 -9.79 3.18 -5.17
N LEU A 91 -8.80 2.82 -5.98
CA LEU A 91 -7.61 2.07 -5.59
C LEU A 91 -6.45 3.07 -5.50
N MET A 92 -5.88 3.22 -4.31
CA MET A 92 -4.70 4.05 -4.03
C MET A 92 -3.46 3.18 -4.17
N CYS A 93 -2.43 3.68 -4.84
CA CYS A 93 -1.26 2.89 -5.20
C CYS A 93 -0.11 3.12 -4.23
N TYR A 94 0.44 2.03 -3.71
CA TYR A 94 1.57 2.02 -2.81
C TYR A 94 2.70 1.24 -3.45
N VAL A 95 3.91 1.77 -3.33
CA VAL A 95 5.12 1.18 -3.89
C VAL A 95 6.09 0.93 -2.76
N HIS A 96 6.67 -0.27 -2.74
CA HIS A 96 7.78 -0.56 -1.85
C HIS A 96 8.99 0.25 -2.29
N ASP A 97 9.52 1.07 -1.38
CA ASP A 97 10.81 1.70 -1.55
C ASP A 97 11.88 0.78 -0.93
N PRO A 98 12.74 0.12 -1.72
CA PRO A 98 13.80 -0.72 -1.20
C PRO A 98 14.89 0.07 -0.45
N ALA A 99 14.91 1.40 -0.59
CA ALA A 99 15.78 2.30 0.17
C ALA A 99 15.10 2.89 1.40
N ALA A 100 13.81 2.64 1.62
CA ALA A 100 13.15 2.91 2.89
C ALA A 100 13.64 1.88 3.91
N VAL A 101 14.83 2.12 4.42
CA VAL A 101 15.33 1.50 5.64
C VAL A 101 14.22 1.70 6.69
N GLU A 102 13.90 0.66 7.45
CA GLU A 102 13.27 0.88 8.75
C GLU A 102 14.10 1.99 9.41
N ASP A 103 13.45 3.04 9.92
CA ASP A 103 14.14 4.03 10.75
C ASP A 103 14.67 3.18 11.91
N ASP A 104 15.91 2.69 11.78
CA ASP A 104 16.64 2.00 12.82
C ASP A 104 16.64 3.06 13.91
N GLU A 105 15.85 2.83 14.95
CA GLU A 105 15.86 3.66 16.15
C GLU A 105 17.30 3.58 16.70
N GLU A 106 18.20 4.42 16.17
CA GLU A 106 19.54 4.63 16.65
C GLU A 106 19.43 5.28 18.04
N GLU A 107 19.49 4.41 19.05
CA GLU A 107 19.81 4.62 20.49
C GLU A 107 18.75 5.21 21.44
#